data_AF-A0A932UNE2-F1
#
_entry.id   AF-A0A932UNE2-F1
#
_cell.length_a   1.000
_cell.length_b   1.000
_cell.length_c   1.000
_cell.angle_alpha   90.00
_cell.angle_beta   90.00
_cell.angle_gamma   90.00
#
_symmetry.space_group_name_H-M   'P 1'
#
loop_
_entity.id
_entity.type
_entity.pdbx_description
1 polymer ?
#
loop_
_entity_poly.entity_id
_entity_poly.type
_entity_poly.pdbx_seq_one_letter_code
_entity_poly.pdbx_strand_id
1 'polypeptide(L)' 'MSKPVLNVDDLSPEERLELIEQLWESLRELPGAVPLTEAQLEELDRRLDELEREGPEGIPWEKVLEQIRMRAQ' A
#
# COMPACT_ATOMS: atom_id res chain seq x y z
N MET A 1 2.75 -24.67 -13.94
CA MET A 1 1.39 -24.67 -13.38
C MET A 1 0.61 -23.56 -14.06
N SER A 2 -0.46 -23.89 -14.78
CA SER A 2 -1.34 -22.87 -15.37
C SER A 2 -1.94 -22.02 -14.26
N LYS A 3 -1.84 -20.69 -14.36
CA LYS A 3 -2.55 -19.78 -13.46
C LYS A 3 -4.06 -20.06 -13.62
N PRO A 4 -4.81 -20.27 -12.53
CA PRO A 4 -6.27 -20.28 -12.62
C PRO A 4 -6.70 -18.96 -13.26
N VAL A 5 -7.61 -19.03 -14.25
CA VAL A 5 -8.19 -17.81 -14.81
C VAL A 5 -9.22 -17.33 -13.80
N LEU A 6 -8.80 -16.46 -12.90
CA LEU A 6 -9.68 -15.80 -11.96
C LEU A 6 -10.27 -14.57 -12.66
N ASN A 7 -11.59 -14.58 -12.91
CA ASN A 7 -12.27 -13.44 -13.50
C ASN A 7 -12.70 -12.47 -12.39
N VAL A 8 -11.96 -11.38 -12.23
CA VAL A 8 -12.23 -10.36 -11.21
C VAL A 8 -13.57 -9.67 -11.44
N ASP A 9 -14.07 -9.67 -12.68
CA ASP A 9 -15.35 -9.03 -13.00
C ASP A 9 -16.56 -9.75 -12.41
N ASP A 10 -16.44 -11.05 -12.13
CA ASP A 10 -17.51 -11.86 -11.54
C ASP A 10 -17.63 -11.67 -10.01
N LEU A 11 -16.65 -11.02 -9.38
CA LEU A 11 -16.61 -10.77 -7.94
C LEU A 11 -17.41 -9.52 -7.56
N SER A 12 -18.10 -9.56 -6.43
CA SER A 12 -18.67 -8.38 -5.79
C SER A 12 -17.57 -7.40 -5.38
N PRO A 13 -17.89 -6.11 -5.15
CA PRO A 13 -16.91 -5.14 -4.63
C PRO A 13 -16.22 -5.62 -3.35
N GLU A 14 -16.95 -6.25 -2.43
CA GLU A 14 -16.43 -6.79 -1.17
C GLU A 14 -15.48 -7.96 -1.41
N GLU A 15 -15.86 -8.91 -2.28
CA GLU A 15 -15.01 -10.05 -2.65
C GLU A 15 -13.72 -9.59 -3.35
N ARG A 16 -13.77 -8.52 -4.14
CA ARG A 16 -12.58 -7.90 -4.75
C ARG A 16 -11.66 -7.31 -3.69
N LEU A 17 -12.20 -6.63 -2.69
CA LEU A 17 -11.41 -6.05 -1.60
C LEU A 17 -10.75 -7.16 -0.78
N GLU A 18 -11.49 -8.22 -0.45
CA GLU A 18 -10.96 -9.38 0.26
C GLU A 18 -9.86 -10.08 -0.54
N LEU A 19 -10.05 -10.24 -1.85
CA LEU A 19 -9.01 -10.78 -2.73
C LEU A 19 -7.77 -9.89 -2.76
N ILE A 20 -7.93 -8.56 -2.81
CA ILE A 20 -6.81 -7.62 -2.75
C ILE A 20 -6.03 -7.80 -1.44
N GLU A 21 -6.73 -7.93 -0.31
CA GLU A 21 -6.12 -8.15 1.00
C GLU A 21 -5.35 -9.48 1.04
N GLN A 22 -5.97 -10.58 0.59
CA GLN A 22 -5.33 -11.90 0.54
C GLN A 22 -4.08 -11.91 -0.35
N LEU A 23 -4.15 -11.28 -1.53
CA LEU A 23 -3.01 -11.14 -2.42
C LEU A 23 -1.90 -10.32 -1.76
N TRP A 24 -2.27 -9.23 -1.10
CA TRP A 24 -1.32 -8.37 -0.39
C TRP A 24 -0.59 -9.13 0.71
N GLU A 25 -1.31 -9.87 1.57
CA GLU A 25 -0.70 -10.68 2.62
C GLU A 25 0.22 -11.77 2.05
N SER A 26 -0.17 -12.43 0.95
CA SER A 26 0.70 -13.42 0.29
C SER A 26 2.03 -12.84 -0.21
N LEU A 27 2.04 -11.57 -0.63
CA LEU A 27 3.26 -10.89 -1.07
C LEU A 27 4.15 -10.50 0.11
N ARG A 28 3.58 -10.20 1.28
CA ARG A 28 4.32 -9.87 2.50
C ARG A 28 5.14 -11.06 3.02
N GLU A 29 4.68 -12.29 2.77
CA GLU A 29 5.41 -13.52 3.14
C GLU A 29 6.70 -13.73 2.32
N LEU A 30 6.97 -12.90 1.31
CA LEU A 30 8.16 -12.95 0.47
C LEU A 30 9.07 -11.73 0.73
N PRO A 31 9.76 -11.66 1.90
CA PRO A 31 10.70 -10.59 2.18
C PRO A 31 11.83 -10.57 1.13
N GLY A 32 12.12 -9.37 0.61
CA GLY A 32 13.15 -9.19 -0.42
C GLY A 32 12.70 -9.50 -1.86
N ALA A 33 11.41 -9.80 -2.09
CA ALA A 33 10.87 -9.95 -3.46
C ALA A 33 11.02 -8.68 -4.31
N VAL A 34 11.13 -7.52 -3.65
CA VAL A 34 11.53 -6.25 -4.26
C VAL A 34 12.95 -5.94 -3.76
N PRO A 35 13.99 -6.17 -4.58
CA PRO A 35 15.34 -5.84 -4.17
C PRO A 35 15.49 -4.33 -4.07
N LEU A 36 15.97 -3.87 -2.91
CA LEU A 36 16.33 -2.48 -2.68
C LEU A 36 17.83 -2.31 -2.83
N THR A 37 18.24 -1.18 -3.40
CA THR A 37 19.64 -0.75 -3.37
C THR A 37 20.01 -0.28 -1.96
N GLU A 38 21.30 -0.29 -1.62
CA GLU A 38 21.79 0.20 -0.32
C GLU A 38 21.29 1.62 -0.02
N ALA A 39 21.41 2.53 -1.00
CA ALA A 39 20.95 3.90 -0.86
C ALA A 39 19.43 4.02 -0.61
N GLN A 40 18.62 3.07 -1.06
CA GLN A 40 17.18 3.04 -0.76
C GLN A 40 16.92 2.52 0.65
N LEU A 41 17.69 1.54 1.13
CA LEU A 41 17.59 1.06 2.51
C LEU A 41 17.97 2.16 3.51
N GLU A 42 19.11 2.81 3.28
CA GLU A 42 19.58 3.94 4.12
C GLU A 42 18.54 5.07 4.19
N GLU A 43 17.90 5.39 3.07
CA GLU A 43 16.85 6.42 3.03
C GLU A 43 15.58 6.00 3.77
N LEU A 44 15.20 4.72 3.71
CA LEU A 44 14.06 4.20 4.46
C LEU A 44 14.33 4.24 5.97
N ASP A 45 15.51 3.81 6.39
CA ASP A 45 15.93 3.85 7.81
C ASP A 45 15.93 5.29 8.32
N ARG A 46 16.51 6.24 7.56
CA ARG A 46 16.50 7.67 7.90
C ARG A 46 15.09 8.21 8.09
N ARG A 47 14.15 7.89 7.18
CA ARG A 47 12.75 8.35 7.27
C ARG A 47 12.01 7.72 8.45
N LEU A 48 12.32 6.47 8.77
CA LEU A 48 11.72 5.80 9.91
C LEU A 48 12.18 6.46 11.23
N ASP A 49 13.48 6.73 11.37
CA ASP A 49 14.03 7.46 12.51
C ASP A 49 13.43 8.86 12.66
N GLU A 50 13.24 9.58 11.55
CA GLU A 50 12.56 10.89 11.54
C GLU A 50 11.12 10.79 12.02
N LEU A 51 10.36 9.81 11.50
CA LEU A 51 8.97 9.57 11.89
C LEU A 51 8.85 9.19 13.37
N GLU A 52 9.76 8.38 13.91
CA GLU A 52 9.78 8.02 15.32
C GLU A 52 10.08 9.22 16.23
N ARG A 53 10.97 10.12 15.79
CA ARG A 53 11.35 11.32 16.53
C ARG A 53 10.29 12.41 16.50
N GLU A 54 9.73 12.68 15.33
CA GLU A 54 8.85 13.83 15.08
C GLU A 54 7.37 13.45 15.23
N GLY A 55 7.06 12.15 15.22
CA GLY A 55 5.71 11.63 15.16
C GLY A 55 5.14 11.73 13.74
N PRO A 56 3.91 11.23 13.52
CA PRO A 56 3.30 11.25 12.20
C PRO A 56 3.04 12.69 11.72
N GLU A 57 3.92 13.20 10.86
CA GLU A 57 3.68 14.38 10.03
C GLU A 57 2.72 14.02 8.88
N GLY A 58 1.47 13.75 9.22
CA GLY A 58 0.40 13.43 8.28
C GLY A 58 -0.60 14.57 8.15
N ILE A 59 -1.22 14.68 6.98
CA ILE A 59 -2.47 15.43 6.85
C ILE A 59 -3.59 14.48 7.32
N PRO A 60 -4.46 14.88 8.26
CA PRO A 60 -5.61 14.07 8.67
C PRO A 60 -6.42 13.61 7.46
N TRP A 61 -6.89 12.36 7.47
CA TRP A 61 -7.58 11.74 6.34
C TRP A 61 -8.76 12.60 5.83
N GLU A 62 -9.48 13.23 6.76
CA GLU A 62 -10.61 14.11 6.47
C GLU A 62 -10.19 15.30 5.59
N LYS A 63 -9.01 15.87 5.86
CA LYS A 63 -8.47 16.99 5.08
C LYS A 63 -7.99 16.56 3.69
N VAL A 64 -7.42 15.37 3.56
CA VAL A 64 -7.04 14.82 2.25
C VAL A 64 -8.30 14.57 1.41
N LEU A 65 -9.33 13.97 2.02
CA LEU A 65 -10.60 13.70 1.37
C LEU A 65 -11.31 14.98 0.90
N GLU A 66 -11.27 16.03 1.71
CA GLU A 66 -11.77 17.37 1.35
C GLU A 66 -11.04 17.92 0.12
N GLN A 67 -9.70 17.88 0.10
CA GLN A 67 -8.90 18.35 -1.03
C GLN A 67 -9.20 17.59 -2.33
N ILE A 68 -9.36 16.26 -2.27
CA ILE A 68 -9.70 15.44 -3.44
C ILE A 68 -11.06 15.83 -4.00
N ARG A 69 -12.07 16.01 -3.13
CA ARG A 69 -13.43 16.39 -3.55
C ARG A 69 -13.46 17.77 -4.22
N MET A 70 -12.69 18.74 -3.70
CA MET A 70 -12.59 20.06 -4.32
C MET A 70 -11.95 20.04 -5.71
N ARG A 71 -11.07 19.08 -6.01
CA ARG A 71 -10.44 18.94 -7.35
C ARG A 71 -11.34 18.29 -8.39
N ALA A 72 -12.43 17.64 -7.97
CA ALA A 72 -13.37 16.95 -8.84
C ALA A 72 -14.55 17.84 -9.29
N GLN A 73 -14.58 19.11 -8.87
CA GLN A 73 -15.50 20.16 -9.32
C GLN A 73 -14.80 21.07 -10.33
#